data_AF-A0A1F9FA76-F1
#
_entry.id   AF-A0A1F9FA76-F1
#
_cell.length_a   1.000
_cell.length_b   1.000
_cell.length_c   1.000
_cell.angle_alpha   90.00
_cell.angle_beta   90.00
_cell.angle_gamma   90.00
#
_symmetry.space_group_name_H-M   'P 1'
#
loop_
_entity.id
_entity.type
_entity.pdbx_description
1 polymer ?
#
loop_
_entity_poly.entity_id
_entity_poly.type
_entity_poly.pdbx_seq_one_letter_code
_entity_poly.pdbx_strand_id
1 'polypeptide(L)'
;MESLVNKTKFVSFLMLIIFLNRVNLVFSTDHFNGLIPPGYGIVTDDDLAYDAARRIIPPYEPNNEFSGALYWQCVPKRDVVPKYTTWRGNDPMGAWDKIITLCAFEISIHREGEVHRYISRRALPVETCRLFMNEWKTVTLDQDIVCLNGEGGSYSKSKEKYRYWTWEKFKTKKGCFSYFHGYCNTSGYSKK
;
A
#
# COMPACT_ATOMS: atom_id res chain seq x y z
N MET A 1 -1.54 7.45 -65.47
CA MET A 1 -1.42 6.24 -64.64
C MET A 1 -0.80 6.62 -63.30
N GLU A 2 -1.48 7.48 -62.55
CA GLU A 2 -1.09 7.86 -61.19
C GLU A 2 -2.39 8.16 -60.45
N SER A 3 -2.41 7.90 -59.13
CA SER A 3 -3.53 8.13 -58.19
C SER A 3 -4.34 6.89 -57.78
N LEU A 4 -3.71 5.93 -57.07
CA LEU A 4 -4.47 4.94 -56.29
C LEU A 4 -3.73 4.36 -55.07
N VAL A 5 -2.67 4.99 -54.55
CA VAL A 5 -1.84 4.43 -53.45
C VAL A 5 -2.00 5.16 -52.10
N ASN A 6 -2.67 6.31 -52.04
CA ASN A 6 -2.56 7.19 -50.86
C ASN A 6 -3.72 7.20 -49.86
N LYS A 7 -4.71 6.28 -49.96
CA LYS A 7 -5.87 6.30 -49.03
C LYS A 7 -5.76 5.35 -47.83
N THR A 8 -4.80 4.42 -47.80
CA THR A 8 -4.77 3.36 -46.78
C THR A 8 -3.98 3.72 -45.52
N LYS A 9 -3.11 4.74 -45.55
CA LYS A 9 -2.31 5.15 -44.37
C LYS A 9 -3.02 6.11 -43.41
N PHE A 10 -4.11 6.74 -43.82
CA PHE A 10 -4.76 7.78 -43.01
C PHE A 10 -5.76 7.20 -41.98
N VAL A 11 -6.24 5.98 -42.18
CA VAL A 11 -7.24 5.36 -41.29
C VAL A 11 -6.59 4.77 -40.03
N SER A 12 -5.34 4.32 -40.09
CA SER A 12 -4.64 3.77 -38.90
C SER A 12 -4.21 4.82 -37.88
N PHE A 13 -4.04 6.08 -38.27
CA PHE A 13 -3.62 7.13 -37.33
C PHE A 13 -4.79 7.69 -36.51
N LEU A 14 -6.01 7.68 -37.06
CA LEU A 14 -7.19 8.19 -36.37
C LEU A 14 -7.70 7.24 -35.28
N MET A 15 -7.50 5.92 -35.42
CA MET A 15 -7.84 4.96 -34.35
C MET A 15 -6.94 5.09 -33.12
N LEU A 16 -5.70 5.57 -33.26
CA LEU A 16 -4.79 5.73 -32.11
C LEU A 16 -5.19 6.92 -31.21
N ILE A 17 -5.84 7.95 -31.78
CA ILE A 17 -6.26 9.15 -31.03
C ILE A 17 -7.59 8.92 -30.29
N ILE A 18 -8.42 7.97 -30.73
CA ILE A 18 -9.67 7.63 -30.05
C ILE A 18 -9.42 6.80 -28.78
N PHE A 19 -8.31 6.05 -28.70
CA PHE A 19 -7.94 5.32 -27.47
C PHE A 19 -7.30 6.20 -26.39
N LEU A 20 -6.80 7.39 -26.73
CA LEU A 20 -6.21 8.31 -25.73
C LEU A 20 -7.23 9.25 -25.07
N ASN A 21 -8.47 9.30 -25.57
CA ASN A 21 -9.49 10.27 -25.11
C ASN A 21 -10.63 9.67 -24.26
N ARG A 22 -10.51 8.43 -23.79
CA ARG A 22 -11.57 7.80 -22.97
C ARG A 22 -11.07 7.16 -21.68
N VAL A 23 -10.38 7.90 -20.82
CA VAL A 23 -10.42 7.63 -19.37
C VAL A 23 -10.25 8.92 -18.55
N ASN A 24 -10.97 10.00 -18.89
CA ASN A 24 -11.31 10.98 -17.86
C ASN A 24 -12.58 10.49 -17.17
N LEU A 25 -12.45 9.39 -16.42
CA LEU A 25 -13.43 9.09 -15.39
C LEU A 25 -13.29 10.21 -14.36
N VAL A 26 -14.27 11.11 -14.34
CA VAL A 26 -14.47 12.04 -13.23
C VAL A 26 -14.93 11.20 -12.05
N PHE A 27 -13.95 10.63 -11.37
CA PHE A 27 -14.17 9.98 -10.11
C PHE A 27 -14.32 11.05 -9.01
N SER A 28 -15.21 10.79 -8.04
CA SER A 28 -15.29 11.59 -6.81
C SER A 28 -13.90 11.68 -6.17
N THR A 29 -13.35 12.89 -6.07
CA THR A 29 -11.94 13.15 -5.77
C THR A 29 -11.50 12.75 -4.36
N ASP A 30 -12.44 12.55 -3.44
CA ASP A 30 -12.10 12.56 -2.00
C ASP A 30 -11.45 11.26 -1.52
N HIS A 31 -11.74 10.11 -2.15
CA HIS A 31 -11.13 8.83 -1.78
C HIS A 31 -9.86 8.50 -2.60
N PHE A 32 -9.63 9.17 -3.74
CA PHE A 32 -8.43 8.97 -4.56
C PHE A 32 -7.17 9.51 -3.90
N ASN A 33 -7.31 10.42 -2.94
CA ASN A 33 -6.20 10.90 -2.12
C ASN A 33 -5.51 9.78 -1.33
N GLY A 34 -6.21 8.66 -1.08
CA GLY A 34 -5.66 7.50 -0.38
C GLY A 34 -4.66 6.69 -1.20
N LEU A 35 -4.43 7.02 -2.48
CA LEU A 35 -3.41 6.38 -3.31
C LEU A 35 -2.28 7.36 -3.61
N ILE A 36 -1.05 7.00 -3.24
CA ILE A 36 0.16 7.67 -3.72
C ILE A 36 0.54 6.98 -5.04
N PRO A 37 0.34 7.62 -6.20
CA PRO A 37 0.47 6.95 -7.48
C PRO A 37 1.92 6.52 -7.78
N PRO A 38 2.12 5.50 -8.63
CA PRO A 38 1.10 4.73 -9.36
C PRO A 38 0.55 3.51 -8.59
N GLY A 39 -0.70 3.13 -8.85
CA GLY A 39 -1.38 2.01 -8.15
C GLY A 39 -1.29 0.62 -8.82
N TYR A 40 -0.71 0.53 -10.03
CA TYR A 40 -0.49 -0.71 -10.82
C TYR A 40 -1.70 -1.65 -10.99
N GLY A 41 -2.93 -1.15 -10.80
CA GLY A 41 -4.15 -1.96 -10.85
C GLY A 41 -4.27 -2.98 -9.71
N ILE A 42 -3.52 -2.82 -8.62
CA ILE A 42 -3.58 -3.68 -7.43
C ILE A 42 -4.53 -3.09 -6.38
N VAL A 43 -4.46 -1.78 -6.18
CA VAL A 43 -5.38 -1.02 -5.35
C VAL A 43 -6.60 -0.67 -6.19
N THR A 44 -7.78 -0.99 -5.68
CA THR A 44 -9.08 -0.79 -6.33
C THR A 44 -9.84 0.36 -5.69
N ASP A 45 -10.86 0.87 -6.39
CA ASP A 45 -11.74 1.91 -5.84
C ASP A 45 -12.44 1.45 -4.56
N ASP A 46 -12.78 0.16 -4.45
CA ASP A 46 -13.32 -0.47 -3.25
C ASP A 46 -12.35 -0.38 -2.05
N ASP A 47 -11.04 -0.56 -2.29
CA ASP A 47 -10.03 -0.42 -1.23
C ASP A 47 -9.94 1.03 -0.72
N LEU A 48 -9.97 1.99 -1.65
CA LEU A 48 -9.90 3.42 -1.35
C LEU A 48 -11.17 3.90 -0.63
N ALA A 49 -12.34 3.47 -1.11
CA ALA A 49 -13.62 3.75 -0.47
C ALA A 49 -13.71 3.11 0.93
N TYR A 50 -13.18 1.91 1.12
CA TYR A 50 -13.11 1.25 2.44
C TYR A 50 -12.32 2.06 3.46
N ASP A 51 -11.16 2.60 3.05
CA ASP A 51 -10.33 3.42 3.93
C ASP A 51 -11.00 4.78 4.21
N ALA A 52 -11.59 5.42 3.18
CA ALA A 52 -12.27 6.71 3.30
C ALA A 52 -13.59 6.65 4.09
N ALA A 53 -14.29 5.52 4.11
CA ALA A 53 -15.53 5.35 4.88
C ALA A 53 -15.33 5.49 6.40
N ARG A 54 -14.08 5.42 6.88
CA ARG A 54 -13.75 5.50 8.31
C ARG A 54 -13.07 6.80 8.71
N ARG A 55 -12.55 7.56 7.74
CA ARG A 55 -11.75 8.76 7.99
C ARG A 55 -11.71 9.63 6.74
N ILE A 56 -11.63 10.94 6.93
CA ILE A 56 -11.32 11.86 5.84
C ILE A 56 -9.86 11.62 5.42
N ILE A 57 -9.62 11.45 4.12
CA ILE A 57 -8.28 11.27 3.57
C ILE A 57 -7.90 12.55 2.81
N PRO A 58 -7.11 13.46 3.42
CA PRO A 58 -6.60 14.62 2.72
C PRO A 58 -5.57 14.18 1.66
N PRO A 59 -5.22 15.06 0.71
CA PRO A 59 -4.10 14.81 -0.19
C PRO A 59 -2.82 14.47 0.59
N TYR A 60 -2.04 13.52 0.07
CA TYR A 60 -0.79 13.14 0.73
C TYR A 60 0.21 14.29 0.73
N GLU A 61 0.57 14.77 1.92
CA GLU A 61 1.63 15.75 2.12
C GLU A 61 2.84 15.09 2.78
N PRO A 62 3.97 14.92 2.07
CA PRO A 62 5.17 14.30 2.61
C PRO A 62 5.69 14.98 3.88
N ASN A 63 5.38 16.26 4.10
CA ASN A 63 5.92 17.01 5.24
C ASN A 63 5.01 17.09 6.46
N ASN A 64 3.82 16.48 6.39
CA ASN A 64 2.88 16.51 7.48
C ASN A 64 3.19 15.40 8.49
N GLU A 65 3.35 15.78 9.75
CA GLU A 65 3.55 14.84 10.85
C GLU A 65 2.18 14.33 11.30
N PHE A 66 1.86 13.07 10.98
CA PHE A 66 0.65 12.37 11.42
C PHE A 66 -0.67 12.95 10.89
N SER A 67 -1.07 12.48 9.72
CA SER A 67 -2.39 12.81 9.16
C SER A 67 -3.56 12.03 9.76
N GLY A 68 -3.32 10.93 10.51
CA GLY A 68 -4.37 9.97 10.87
C GLY A 68 -4.94 9.20 9.67
N ALA A 69 -4.54 9.55 8.45
CA ALA A 69 -5.07 9.01 7.21
C ALA A 69 -4.23 7.82 6.71
N LEU A 70 -4.87 6.89 6.01
CA LEU A 70 -4.17 5.77 5.37
C LEU A 70 -3.89 6.09 3.92
N TYR A 71 -2.65 5.81 3.53
CA TYR A 71 -2.24 5.91 2.16
C TYR A 71 -1.72 4.56 1.68
N TRP A 72 -2.06 4.25 0.44
CA TRP A 72 -1.51 3.16 -0.33
C TRP A 72 -0.28 3.63 -1.11
N GLN A 73 0.81 2.88 -1.02
CA GLN A 73 2.03 3.03 -1.82
C GLN A 73 2.36 1.72 -2.49
N CYS A 74 2.42 1.72 -3.82
CA CYS A 74 2.82 0.55 -4.59
C CYS A 74 4.25 0.69 -5.08
N VAL A 75 5.07 -0.31 -4.79
CA VAL A 75 6.52 -0.28 -5.05
C VAL A 75 6.99 -1.64 -5.58
N PRO A 76 8.14 -1.67 -6.30
CA PRO A 76 8.76 -2.93 -6.68
C PRO A 76 9.07 -3.78 -5.43
N LYS A 77 8.66 -5.05 -5.43
CA LYS A 77 8.90 -5.99 -4.32
C LYS A 77 10.38 -6.07 -3.95
N ARG A 78 11.27 -5.97 -4.94
CA ARG A 78 12.73 -6.00 -4.75
C ARG A 78 13.26 -4.87 -3.83
N ASP A 79 12.52 -3.77 -3.71
CA ASP A 79 12.89 -2.62 -2.89
C ASP A 79 12.34 -2.76 -1.45
N VAL A 80 11.63 -3.85 -1.16
CA VAL A 80 10.92 -4.07 0.10
C VAL A 80 11.54 -5.19 0.91
N VAL A 81 11.91 -4.87 2.16
CA VAL A 81 12.54 -5.79 3.10
C VAL A 81 11.68 -5.92 4.36
N PRO A 82 10.88 -7.00 4.49
CA PRO A 82 10.21 -7.32 5.73
C PRO A 82 11.18 -8.00 6.71
N LYS A 83 11.08 -7.63 7.98
CA LYS A 83 11.78 -8.29 9.09
C LYS A 83 10.94 -8.21 10.35
N TYR A 84 11.33 -8.93 11.38
CA TYR A 84 10.83 -8.69 12.73
C TYR A 84 11.94 -8.90 13.75
N THR A 85 11.85 -8.20 14.87
CA THR A 85 12.69 -8.43 16.06
C THR A 85 11.88 -9.13 17.13
N THR A 86 12.57 -9.78 18.09
CA THR A 86 11.93 -10.48 19.20
C THR A 86 12.59 -10.15 20.52
N TRP A 87 11.79 -10.13 21.59
CA TRP A 87 12.26 -9.97 22.96
C TRP A 87 11.28 -10.65 23.93
N ARG A 88 11.66 -10.77 25.21
CA ARG A 88 10.73 -11.25 26.26
C ARG A 88 10.11 -10.05 26.99
N GLY A 89 8.81 -10.10 27.24
CA GLY A 89 8.10 -9.06 27.96
C GLY A 89 6.70 -9.48 28.40
N ASN A 90 5.99 -8.59 29.09
CA ASN A 90 4.63 -8.82 29.54
C ASN A 90 3.68 -9.01 28.35
N ASP A 91 2.78 -9.97 28.44
CA ASP A 91 1.77 -10.24 27.42
C ASP A 91 0.86 -9.01 27.22
N PRO A 92 0.90 -8.33 26.05
CA PRO A 92 0.14 -7.10 25.80
C PRO A 92 -1.36 -7.35 25.67
N MET A 93 -1.79 -8.62 25.64
CA MET A 93 -3.18 -9.05 25.54
C MET A 93 -3.59 -10.02 26.66
N GLY A 94 -2.69 -10.30 27.61
CA GLY A 94 -2.89 -11.29 28.66
C GLY A 94 -2.76 -10.71 30.07
N ALA A 95 -2.57 -11.60 31.04
CA ALA A 95 -2.29 -11.20 32.42
C ALA A 95 -0.95 -10.44 32.51
N TRP A 96 -0.90 -9.42 33.36
CA TRP A 96 0.22 -8.46 33.43
C TRP A 96 1.54 -9.08 33.90
N ASP A 97 1.47 -10.20 34.61
CA ASP A 97 2.60 -10.97 35.14
C ASP A 97 3.09 -12.07 34.19
N LYS A 98 2.36 -12.33 33.10
CA LYS A 98 2.70 -13.36 32.13
C LYS A 98 3.78 -12.84 31.17
N ILE A 99 4.96 -13.44 31.23
CA ILE A 99 6.07 -13.15 30.31
C ILE A 99 6.02 -14.07 29.10
N ILE A 100 5.89 -13.50 27.91
CA ILE A 100 5.91 -14.21 26.62
C ILE A 100 7.01 -13.69 25.70
N THR A 101 7.28 -14.41 24.61
CA THR A 101 8.12 -13.90 23.53
C THR A 101 7.28 -13.00 22.64
N LEU A 102 7.64 -11.72 22.62
CA LEU A 102 7.03 -10.69 21.81
C LEU A 102 7.84 -10.47 20.53
N CYS A 103 7.20 -9.82 19.57
CA CYS A 103 7.82 -9.36 18.35
C CYS A 103 7.27 -8.00 17.90
N ALA A 104 8.04 -7.34 17.07
CA ALA A 104 7.61 -6.20 16.25
C ALA A 104 8.13 -6.43 14.84
N PHE A 105 7.23 -6.42 13.85
CA PHE A 105 7.64 -6.48 12.46
C PHE A 105 7.84 -5.07 11.90
N GLU A 106 8.74 -4.98 10.93
CA GLU A 106 9.08 -3.78 10.19
C GLU A 106 9.14 -4.16 8.70
N ILE A 107 8.58 -3.32 7.84
CA ILE A 107 8.78 -3.38 6.40
C ILE A 107 9.54 -2.11 6.00
N SER A 108 10.77 -2.29 5.52
CA SER A 108 11.58 -1.19 4.99
C SER A 108 11.44 -1.13 3.46
N ILE A 109 11.20 0.08 2.93
CA ILE A 109 11.27 0.37 1.49
C ILE A 109 12.49 1.25 1.25
N HIS A 110 13.38 0.86 0.35
CA HIS A 110 14.54 1.65 -0.05
C HIS A 110 14.32 2.28 -1.42
N ARG A 111 14.10 3.60 -1.47
CA ARG A 111 13.81 4.29 -2.73
C ARG A 111 14.38 5.70 -2.73
N GLU A 112 15.04 6.08 -3.84
CA GLU A 112 15.45 7.49 -4.11
C GLU A 112 16.26 8.14 -2.97
N GLY A 113 17.03 7.35 -2.21
CA GLY A 113 17.83 7.84 -1.08
C GLY A 113 17.03 8.11 0.21
N GLU A 114 15.76 7.71 0.27
CA GLU A 114 14.91 7.71 1.47
C GLU A 114 14.57 6.25 1.87
N VAL A 115 14.39 6.04 3.18
CA VAL A 115 13.91 4.76 3.72
C VAL A 115 12.53 4.95 4.34
N HIS A 116 11.51 4.28 3.80
CA HIS A 116 10.18 4.26 4.40
C HIS A 116 10.07 3.04 5.31
N ARG A 117 9.82 3.23 6.60
CA ARG A 117 9.72 2.16 7.60
C ARG A 117 8.29 2.02 8.09
N TYR A 118 7.65 0.93 7.70
CA TYR A 118 6.34 0.51 8.15
C TYR A 118 6.47 -0.38 9.37
N ILE A 119 5.96 0.07 10.51
CA ILE A 119 6.09 -0.64 11.79
C ILE A 119 4.72 -1.09 12.29
N SER A 120 4.71 -2.21 13.02
CA SER A 120 3.51 -2.66 13.72
C SER A 120 3.04 -1.64 14.76
N ARG A 121 1.72 -1.47 14.90
CA ARG A 121 1.08 -0.56 15.89
C ARG A 121 1.55 -0.78 17.34
N ARG A 122 1.88 -2.02 17.69
CA ARG A 122 2.32 -2.42 19.02
C ARG A 122 3.12 -3.72 18.92
N ALA A 123 3.73 -4.11 20.03
CA ALA A 123 4.27 -5.45 20.22
C ALA A 123 3.18 -6.52 20.10
N LEU A 124 3.52 -7.66 19.52
CA LEU A 124 2.64 -8.80 19.29
C LEU A 124 3.27 -10.09 19.83
N PRO A 125 2.50 -11.15 20.11
CA PRO A 125 3.07 -12.48 20.27
C PRO A 125 3.88 -12.90 19.03
N VAL A 126 5.00 -13.60 19.24
CA VAL A 126 5.93 -13.97 18.16
C VAL A 126 5.26 -14.78 17.04
N GLU A 127 4.23 -15.55 17.36
CA GLU A 127 3.41 -16.33 16.43
C GLU A 127 2.78 -15.42 15.36
N THR A 128 2.35 -14.21 15.73
CA THR A 128 1.76 -13.25 14.79
C THR A 128 2.78 -12.76 13.77
N CYS A 129 4.03 -12.50 14.18
CA CYS A 129 5.08 -12.12 13.22
C CYS A 129 5.50 -13.30 12.33
N ARG A 130 5.51 -14.52 12.85
CA ARG A 130 5.75 -15.72 12.03
C ARG A 130 4.67 -15.89 10.98
N LEU A 131 3.39 -15.72 11.35
CA LEU A 131 2.27 -15.71 10.42
C LEU A 131 2.45 -14.63 9.36
N PHE A 132 2.74 -13.39 9.76
CA PHE A 132 3.01 -12.29 8.84
C PHE A 132 4.11 -12.64 7.83
N MET A 133 5.24 -13.19 8.27
CA MET A 133 6.34 -13.57 7.36
C MET A 133 5.97 -14.71 6.41
N ASN A 134 5.13 -15.65 6.85
CA ASN A 134 4.62 -16.71 6.00
C ASN A 134 3.65 -16.18 4.93
N GLU A 135 2.74 -15.30 5.32
CA GLU A 135 1.80 -14.65 4.42
C GLU A 135 2.50 -13.73 3.43
N TRP A 136 3.52 -12.98 3.89
CA TRP A 136 4.38 -12.20 3.01
C TRP A 136 4.98 -13.07 1.92
N LYS A 137 5.63 -14.18 2.28
CA LYS A 137 6.22 -15.11 1.31
C LYS A 137 5.17 -15.64 0.35
N THR A 138 4.00 -16.04 0.84
CA THR A 138 2.93 -16.65 0.04
C THR A 138 2.33 -15.67 -0.95
N VAL A 139 1.97 -14.46 -0.50
CA VAL A 139 1.26 -13.44 -1.27
C VAL A 139 2.19 -12.66 -2.21
N THR A 140 3.49 -12.59 -1.90
CA THR A 140 4.48 -11.91 -2.75
C THR A 140 5.30 -12.84 -3.65
N LEU A 141 5.09 -14.17 -3.55
CA LEU A 141 5.69 -15.14 -4.46
C LEU A 141 5.28 -14.81 -5.91
N ASP A 142 6.28 -14.68 -6.78
CA ASP A 142 6.12 -14.34 -8.20
C ASP A 142 5.37 -13.02 -8.47
N GLN A 143 5.45 -12.07 -7.53
CA GLN A 143 4.91 -10.72 -7.70
C GLN A 143 6.03 -9.69 -7.84
N ASP A 144 5.92 -8.82 -8.83
CA ASP A 144 6.89 -7.72 -9.05
C ASP A 144 6.56 -6.48 -8.23
N ILE A 145 5.27 -6.24 -7.96
CA ILE A 145 4.76 -5.07 -7.25
C ILE A 145 4.03 -5.51 -5.98
N VAL A 146 4.26 -4.77 -4.91
CA VAL A 146 3.49 -4.85 -3.66
C VAL A 146 2.97 -3.47 -3.30
N CYS A 147 1.72 -3.41 -2.86
CA CYS A 147 1.11 -2.19 -2.35
C CYS A 147 1.01 -2.27 -0.84
N LEU A 148 1.57 -1.29 -0.15
CA LEU A 148 1.58 -1.15 1.30
C LEU A 148 0.59 -0.06 1.69
N ASN A 149 -0.20 -0.32 2.71
CA ASN A 149 -1.12 0.63 3.28
C ASN A 149 -0.71 0.94 4.71
N GLY A 150 -0.64 2.21 5.04
CA GLY A 150 -0.26 2.65 6.37
C GLY A 150 -0.56 4.11 6.61
N GLU A 151 -0.50 4.46 7.88
CA GLU A 151 -0.63 5.83 8.34
C GLU A 151 0.74 6.50 8.33
N GLY A 152 0.89 7.55 7.52
CA GLY A 152 2.15 8.28 7.38
C GLY A 152 2.48 9.06 8.65
N GLY A 153 3.70 8.88 9.15
CA GLY A 153 4.24 9.52 10.33
C GLY A 153 5.43 10.46 10.03
N SER A 154 5.92 11.09 11.09
CA SER A 154 6.98 12.10 11.08
C SER A 154 8.30 11.61 10.47
N TYR A 155 9.06 12.56 9.93
CA TYR A 155 10.44 12.33 9.50
C TYR A 155 11.38 12.22 10.69
N SER A 156 12.45 11.45 10.48
CA SER A 156 13.64 11.66 11.27
C SER A 156 14.19 13.07 11.17
N LYS A 157 14.64 13.63 12.29
CA LYS A 157 15.61 14.74 12.30
C LYS A 157 17.07 14.27 12.15
N SER A 158 17.31 12.96 11.99
CA SER A 158 18.64 12.37 11.87
C SER A 158 19.24 12.49 10.45
N LYS A 159 20.53 12.18 10.32
CA LYS A 159 21.26 12.20 9.03
C LYS A 159 20.70 11.24 7.98
N GLU A 160 20.04 10.15 8.39
CA GLU A 160 19.28 9.30 7.48
C GLU A 160 17.87 9.86 7.29
N LYS A 161 17.50 10.12 6.04
CA LYS A 161 16.12 10.43 5.65
C LYS A 161 15.29 9.15 5.78
N TYR A 162 14.70 8.94 6.95
CA TYR A 162 13.68 7.92 7.14
C TYR A 162 12.32 8.54 7.45
N ARG A 163 11.29 7.86 6.95
CA ARG A 163 9.89 8.17 7.18
C ARG A 163 9.21 7.00 7.85
N TYR A 164 8.56 7.25 8.98
CA TYR A 164 7.81 6.20 9.66
C TYR A 164 6.39 6.09 9.13
N TRP A 165 5.89 4.86 9.12
CA TRP A 165 4.52 4.53 8.81
C TRP A 165 4.01 3.55 9.86
N THR A 166 2.81 3.76 10.35
CA THR A 166 2.10 2.72 11.09
C THR A 166 1.46 1.78 10.07
N TRP A 167 1.91 0.53 10.03
CA TRP A 167 1.45 -0.45 9.04
C TRP A 167 0.03 -0.94 9.32
N GLU A 168 -0.77 -1.06 8.25
CA GLU A 168 -2.13 -1.62 8.29
C GLU A 168 -2.29 -2.92 7.52
N LYS A 169 -1.87 -2.93 6.25
CA LYS A 169 -2.07 -4.05 5.32
C LYS A 169 -1.12 -3.96 4.15
N PHE A 170 -0.94 -5.08 3.46
CA PHE A 170 -0.30 -5.13 2.17
C PHE A 170 -1.14 -5.94 1.18
N LYS A 171 -1.00 -5.64 -0.10
CA LYS A 171 -1.74 -6.26 -1.19
C LYS A 171 -0.86 -6.46 -2.42
N THR A 172 -1.07 -7.57 -3.10
CA THR A 172 -0.54 -7.87 -4.43
C THR A 172 -1.71 -8.27 -5.34
N LYS A 173 -1.46 -8.61 -6.61
CA LYS A 173 -2.51 -9.18 -7.45
C LYS A 173 -2.99 -10.56 -6.95
N LYS A 174 -2.14 -11.26 -6.18
CA LYS A 174 -2.40 -12.60 -5.67
C LYS A 174 -3.24 -12.60 -4.39
N GLY A 175 -3.16 -11.55 -3.57
CA GLY A 175 -3.88 -11.51 -2.31
C GLY A 175 -3.58 -10.30 -1.44
N CYS A 176 -4.13 -10.31 -0.23
CA CYS A 176 -3.99 -9.25 0.76
C CYS A 176 -3.78 -9.86 2.15
N PHE A 177 -2.97 -9.21 2.97
CA PHE A 177 -2.83 -9.50 4.38
C PHE A 177 -2.93 -8.20 5.19
N SER A 178 -3.65 -8.24 6.32
CA SER A 178 -3.88 -7.07 7.17
C SER A 178 -3.62 -7.37 8.64
N TYR A 179 -3.19 -6.33 9.35
CA TYR A 179 -3.11 -6.29 10.81
C TYR A 179 -4.44 -6.65 11.48
N PHE A 180 -5.55 -6.15 10.93
CA PHE A 180 -6.88 -6.39 11.46
C PHE A 180 -7.60 -7.46 10.63
N HIS A 181 -8.16 -8.44 11.34
CA HIS A 181 -8.92 -9.50 10.69
C HIS A 181 -10.09 -8.93 9.86
N GLY A 182 -10.26 -9.44 8.64
CA GLY A 182 -11.33 -9.02 7.71
C GLY A 182 -11.04 -7.76 6.89
N TYR A 183 -9.99 -6.99 7.17
CA TYR A 183 -9.74 -5.69 6.51
C TYR A 183 -9.25 -5.79 5.06
N CYS A 184 -9.04 -7.01 4.57
CA CYS A 184 -8.79 -7.30 3.16
C CYS A 184 -10.06 -7.53 2.34
N ASN A 185 -11.23 -7.68 2.99
CA ASN A 185 -12.51 -7.79 2.30
C ASN A 185 -13.13 -6.40 2.12
N THR A 186 -12.77 -5.73 1.03
CA THR A 186 -13.18 -4.36 0.71
C THR A 186 -14.32 -4.30 -0.32
N SER A 187 -14.74 -5.45 -0.86
CA SER A 187 -15.70 -5.51 -1.97
C SER A 187 -17.05 -4.86 -1.65
N GLY A 188 -17.53 -4.01 -2.56
CA GLY A 188 -18.83 -3.36 -2.47
C GLY A 188 -18.86 -2.08 -1.63
N TYR A 189 -17.71 -1.56 -1.19
CA TYR A 189 -17.64 -0.28 -0.50
C TYR A 189 -17.87 0.92 -1.42
N SER A 190 -17.46 0.84 -2.68
CA SER A 190 -17.71 1.90 -3.68
C SER A 190 -19.17 2.00 -4.15
N LYS A 191 -20.02 1.04 -3.76
CA LYS A 191 -21.44 0.96 -4.19
C LYS A 191 -22.41 1.57 -3.17
N LYS A 192 -21.93 2.06 -2.03
CA LYS A 192 -22.73 2.69 -0.97
C LYS A 192 -22.67 4.20 -1.09
#